data_AF-A0A0V1NJW4-F1
#
_entry.id   AF-A0A0V1NJW4-F1
#
_cell.length_a   1.000
_cell.length_b   1.000
_cell.length_c   1.000
_cell.angle_alpha   90.00
_cell.angle_beta   90.00
_cell.angle_gamma   90.00
#
_symmetry.space_group_name_H-M   'P 1'
#
loop_
_entity.id
_entity.type
_entity.pdbx_description
1 polymer ?
#
loop_
_entity_poly.entity_id
_entity_poly.type
_entity_poly.pdbx_seq_one_letter_code
_entity_poly.pdbx_strand_id
1 'polypeptide(L)'
;MYLEVALHEADRDVCRFLWSEPGENKPPKTIRWHAEKHQAECAGALRDLLPNMYVDDLVVSCDSVADARRIAKEATELLGKGGFHLAKWASNSAAAVDGILAEDQEPSDACRLWKTLGIFWQREFDMLIFRPPERVAEFPDTKRGVLKALASVFDPLGCLAPYTVRAEIIIQLL
;
A
#
# COMPACT_ATOMS: atom_id res chain seq x y z
N MET A 1 -5.61 6.93 8.82
CA MET A 1 -4.88 8.04 8.17
C MET A 1 -5.90 9.03 7.59
N TYR A 2 -5.72 10.38 7.66
CA TYR A 2 -6.53 11.48 7.01
C TYR A 2 -7.63 12.38 7.76
N LEU A 3 -7.50 12.96 8.99
CA LEU A 3 -8.61 13.77 9.70
C LEU A 3 -8.56 15.26 9.34
N GLU A 4 -7.75 15.66 8.37
CA GLU A 4 -7.68 17.08 7.99
C GLU A 4 -8.85 17.46 7.06
N VAL A 5 -9.95 16.71 7.14
CA VAL A 5 -11.29 17.06 6.63
C VAL A 5 -12.22 17.20 7.83
N ALA A 6 -12.76 18.40 8.03
CA ALA A 6 -13.71 18.66 9.10
C ALA A 6 -15.03 17.90 8.86
N LEU A 7 -15.30 16.90 9.72
CA LEU A 7 -16.54 16.15 9.74
C LEU A 7 -17.48 16.67 10.84
N HIS A 8 -18.78 16.56 10.58
CA HIS A 8 -19.85 16.88 11.52
C HIS A 8 -19.72 15.99 12.78
N GLU A 9 -20.09 16.51 13.96
CA GLU A 9 -19.77 15.86 15.24
C GLU A 9 -20.25 14.42 15.37
N ALA A 10 -21.42 14.12 14.81
CA ALA A 10 -22.00 12.78 14.80
C ALA A 10 -21.19 11.74 13.98
N ASP A 11 -20.40 12.19 12.99
CA ASP A 11 -19.71 11.31 12.04
C ASP A 11 -18.26 11.03 12.42
N ARG A 12 -17.76 11.68 13.49
CA ARG A 12 -16.34 11.69 13.88
C ARG A 12 -15.81 10.33 14.33
N ASP A 13 -16.62 9.53 15.04
CA ASP A 13 -16.23 8.19 15.51
C ASP A 13 -16.00 7.19 14.36
N VAL A 14 -16.50 7.49 13.16
CA VAL A 14 -16.51 6.57 12.02
C VAL A 14 -15.27 6.75 11.11
N CYS A 15 -14.51 7.84 11.27
CA CYS A 15 -13.41 8.20 10.37
C CYS A 15 -12.07 8.41 11.10
N ARG A 16 -11.04 7.57 10.82
CA ARG A 16 -9.80 7.41 11.62
C ARG A 16 -8.52 7.90 10.96
N PHE A 17 -7.97 9.01 11.43
CA PHE A 17 -7.58 10.03 10.46
C PHE A 17 -6.41 10.91 11.17
N LEU A 18 -6.37 12.27 11.31
CA LEU A 18 -5.54 13.26 12.12
C LEU A 18 -6.06 14.77 11.96
N TRP A 19 -6.45 15.62 12.96
CA TRP A 19 -7.42 16.79 12.87
C TRP A 19 -6.90 18.24 12.55
N SER A 20 -7.81 19.16 12.13
CA SER A 20 -7.64 20.65 12.08
C SER A 20 -8.83 21.44 12.69
N GLU A 21 -8.58 22.63 13.26
CA GLU A 21 -9.58 23.47 13.96
C GLU A 21 -10.63 24.15 13.04
N PRO A 22 -11.91 24.25 13.45
CA PRO A 22 -12.94 24.96 12.69
C PRO A 22 -12.63 26.46 12.54
N GLY A 23 -12.67 26.95 11.30
CA GLY A 23 -12.45 28.37 10.97
C GLY A 23 -11.03 28.72 10.54
N GLU A 24 -10.04 27.84 10.74
CA GLU A 24 -8.77 27.96 10.03
C GLU A 24 -8.96 27.55 8.57
N ASN A 25 -8.99 28.53 7.66
CA ASN A 25 -9.15 28.30 6.22
C ASN A 25 -7.83 27.78 5.56
N LYS A 26 -7.19 26.79 6.19
CA LYS A 26 -5.97 26.14 5.73
C LYS A 26 -6.34 24.86 4.95
N PRO A 27 -5.63 24.54 3.85
CA PRO A 27 -5.88 23.29 3.13
C PRO A 27 -5.52 22.08 4.01
N PRO A 28 -6.18 20.91 3.81
CA PRO A 28 -5.83 19.68 4.49
C PRO A 28 -4.35 19.33 4.28
N LYS A 29 -3.59 19.12 5.35
CA LYS A 29 -2.25 18.54 5.23
C LYS A 29 -2.40 17.06 4.90
N THR A 30 -2.18 16.74 3.64
CA THR A 30 -2.06 15.36 3.15
C THR A 30 -0.60 14.97 3.09
N ILE A 31 -0.31 13.67 2.95
CA ILE A 31 1.07 13.19 2.73
C ILE A 31 1.68 13.85 1.48
N ARG A 32 0.86 14.04 0.43
CA ARG A 32 1.26 14.79 -0.78
C ARG A 32 1.65 16.23 -0.48
N TRP A 33 0.77 16.98 0.20
CA TRP A 33 1.04 18.37 0.58
C TRP A 33 2.32 18.50 1.43
N HIS A 34 2.53 17.57 2.35
CA HIS A 34 3.70 17.55 3.23
C HIS A 34 4.99 17.27 2.45
N ALA A 35 4.99 16.23 1.61
CA ALA A 35 6.14 15.89 0.77
C ALA A 35 6.48 17.00 -0.25
N GLU A 36 5.48 17.63 -0.88
CA GLU A 36 5.67 18.78 -1.77
C GLU A 36 6.30 19.96 -1.03
N LYS A 37 5.80 20.29 0.17
CA LYS A 37 6.33 21.40 0.98
C LYS A 37 7.77 21.18 1.43
N HIS A 38 8.16 19.94 1.70
CA HIS A 38 9.51 19.57 2.15
C HIS A 38 10.41 19.02 1.02
N GLN A 39 10.01 19.15 -0.25
CA GLN A 39 10.74 18.62 -1.41
C GLN A 39 12.18 19.18 -1.53
N ALA A 40 12.44 20.40 -1.06
CA ALA A 40 13.78 20.98 -1.04
C ALA A 40 14.71 20.38 0.03
N GLU A 41 14.16 19.79 1.10
CA GLU A 41 14.92 19.00 2.09
C GLU A 41 15.18 17.56 1.60
N CYS A 42 14.44 17.11 0.58
CA CYS A 42 14.45 15.75 0.03
C CYS A 42 15.60 15.54 -0.99
N ALA A 43 16.85 15.64 -0.53
CA ALA A 43 18.02 15.49 -1.40
C ALA A 43 18.23 14.04 -1.89
N GLY A 44 17.66 13.71 -3.04
CA GLY A 44 17.97 12.49 -3.80
C GLY A 44 16.94 11.37 -3.61
N ALA A 45 17.05 10.58 -2.55
CA ALA A 45 16.29 9.33 -2.41
C ALA A 45 14.78 9.55 -2.19
N LEU A 46 14.42 10.69 -1.60
CA LEU A 46 13.04 11.12 -1.37
C LEU A 46 12.40 11.88 -2.53
N ARG A 47 13.16 12.26 -3.58
CA ARG A 47 12.60 12.90 -4.78
C ARG A 47 11.51 12.03 -5.42
N ASP A 48 11.72 10.73 -5.36
CA ASP A 48 10.88 9.72 -5.99
C ASP A 48 9.90 9.09 -4.96
N LEU A 49 9.69 9.73 -3.78
CA LEU A 49 8.74 9.30 -2.76
C LEU A 49 7.30 9.30 -3.28
N LEU A 50 6.83 10.43 -3.80
CA LEU A 50 5.42 10.58 -4.23
C LEU A 50 4.99 9.66 -5.39
N PRO A 51 5.83 9.40 -6.42
CA PRO A 51 5.55 8.37 -7.42
C PRO A 51 5.41 6.95 -6.85
N ASN A 52 6.09 6.65 -5.73
CA ASN A 52 6.13 5.34 -5.09
C ASN A 52 5.10 5.19 -3.94
N MET A 53 4.24 6.19 -3.72
CA MET A 53 3.16 6.12 -2.75
C MET A 53 1.82 5.79 -3.42
N TYR A 54 1.14 4.79 -2.88
CA TYR A 54 -0.23 4.44 -3.23
C TYR A 54 -1.10 4.57 -1.98
N VAL A 55 -1.90 5.64 -1.92
CA VAL A 55 -2.79 5.94 -0.78
C VAL A 55 -1.99 6.10 0.52
N ASP A 56 -1.91 5.06 1.35
CA ASP A 56 -1.16 4.97 2.60
C ASP A 56 0.06 4.03 2.53
N ASP A 57 0.16 3.18 1.49
CA ASP A 57 1.31 2.30 1.24
C ASP A 57 2.46 3.07 0.55
N LEU A 58 3.68 2.91 1.04
CA LEU A 58 4.92 3.33 0.37
C LEU A 58 5.69 2.09 -0.09
N VAL A 59 5.93 1.96 -1.40
CA VAL A 59 6.61 0.78 -1.98
C VAL A 59 7.74 1.25 -2.88
N VAL A 60 8.99 1.02 -2.47
CA VAL A 60 10.19 1.48 -3.19
C VAL A 60 11.08 0.30 -3.54
N SER A 61 11.57 0.27 -4.79
CA SER A 61 12.64 -0.63 -5.24
C SER A 61 13.96 0.13 -5.31
N CYS A 62 15.08 -0.54 -5.03
CA CYS A 62 16.41 0.07 -5.00
C CYS A 62 17.51 -0.98 -5.21
N ASP A 63 18.64 -0.55 -5.76
CA ASP A 63 19.73 -1.44 -6.19
C ASP A 63 20.61 -1.96 -5.03
N SER A 64 20.46 -1.41 -3.82
CA SER A 64 21.29 -1.80 -2.68
C SER A 64 20.56 -1.76 -1.33
N VAL A 65 20.98 -2.64 -0.41
CA VAL A 65 20.52 -2.67 0.98
C VAL A 65 20.82 -1.35 1.72
N ALA A 66 21.92 -0.68 1.37
CA ALA A 66 22.28 0.61 1.95
C ALA A 66 21.31 1.72 1.52
N ASP A 67 20.89 1.72 0.25
CA ASP A 67 19.87 2.63 -0.26
C ASP A 67 18.50 2.33 0.33
N ALA A 68 18.11 1.05 0.44
CA ALA A 68 16.86 0.64 1.08
C ALA A 68 16.76 1.18 2.52
N ARG A 69 17.82 0.98 3.33
CA ARG A 69 17.87 1.45 4.72
C ARG A 69 17.87 2.98 4.81
N ARG A 70 18.58 3.65 3.89
CA ARG A 70 18.60 5.11 3.78
C ARG A 70 17.21 5.66 3.47
N ILE A 71 16.54 5.13 2.45
CA ILE A 71 15.17 5.51 2.06
C ILE A 71 14.20 5.30 3.22
N ALA A 72 14.24 4.14 3.87
CA ALA A 72 13.32 3.85 4.98
C ALA A 72 13.47 4.84 6.15
N LYS A 73 14.72 5.16 6.51
CA LYS A 73 15.03 6.16 7.53
C LYS A 73 14.59 7.56 7.10
N GLU A 74 15.04 8.03 5.94
CA GLU A 74 14.76 9.37 5.42
C GLU A 74 13.24 9.60 5.26
N ALA A 75 12.49 8.59 4.79
CA ALA A 75 11.04 8.68 4.62
C ALA A 75 10.31 8.73 5.96
N THR A 76 10.74 7.92 6.94
CA THR A 76 10.17 7.93 8.30
C THR A 76 10.42 9.27 9.00
N GLU A 77 11.63 9.82 8.90
CA GLU A 77 11.97 11.14 9.45
C GLU A 77 11.20 12.27 8.73
N LEU A 78 11.11 12.23 7.40
CA LEU A 78 10.37 13.23 6.62
C LEU A 78 8.89 13.24 6.97
N LEU A 79 8.22 12.09 6.85
CA LEU A 79 6.78 11.98 7.08
C LEU A 79 6.43 12.16 8.55
N GLY A 80 7.30 11.74 9.46
CA GLY A 80 7.21 12.01 10.90
C GLY A 80 7.14 13.49 11.26
N LYS A 81 7.88 14.38 10.56
CA LYS A 81 7.75 15.85 10.71
C LYS A 81 6.32 16.36 10.44
N GLY A 82 5.56 15.64 9.62
CA GLY A 82 4.16 15.94 9.27
C GLY A 82 3.13 15.24 10.16
N GLY A 83 3.55 14.45 11.14
CA GLY A 83 2.67 13.59 11.94
C GLY A 83 2.27 12.28 11.24
N PHE A 84 2.88 11.95 10.10
CA PHE A 84 2.63 10.72 9.35
C PHE A 84 3.65 9.65 9.76
N HIS A 85 3.27 8.80 10.69
CA HIS A 85 4.11 7.70 11.16
C HIS A 85 4.12 6.54 10.16
N LEU A 86 5.30 6.25 9.56
CA LEU A 86 5.50 5.07 8.71
C LEU A 86 5.89 3.88 9.58
N ALA A 87 5.02 2.86 9.59
CA ALA A 87 5.21 1.61 10.32
C ALA A 87 5.13 0.42 9.35
N LYS A 88 5.37 -0.79 9.87
CA LYS A 88 5.25 -2.08 9.16
C LYS A 88 6.25 -2.24 8.01
N TRP A 89 7.48 -1.77 8.21
CA TRP A 89 8.55 -1.86 7.23
C TRP A 89 8.90 -3.31 6.90
N ALA A 90 8.89 -3.63 5.60
CA ALA A 90 9.12 -4.95 5.06
C ALA A 90 10.07 -4.89 3.85
N SER A 91 10.99 -5.86 3.75
CA SER A 91 11.94 -5.97 2.63
C SER A 91 12.30 -7.43 2.34
N ASN A 92 12.67 -7.72 1.09
CA ASN A 92 13.29 -8.99 0.68
C ASN A 92 14.60 -9.28 1.43
N SER A 93 15.30 -8.24 1.91
CA SER A 93 16.48 -8.34 2.76
C SER A 93 16.20 -7.88 4.18
N ALA A 94 16.44 -8.72 5.19
CA ALA A 94 16.33 -8.32 6.60
C ALA A 94 17.26 -7.14 6.93
N ALA A 95 18.47 -7.13 6.35
CA ALA A 95 19.44 -6.07 6.53
C ALA A 95 18.98 -4.68 6.04
N ALA A 96 17.94 -4.60 5.20
CA ALA A 96 17.38 -3.31 4.78
C ALA A 96 16.54 -2.64 5.89
N VAL A 97 15.92 -3.42 6.77
CA VAL A 97 15.08 -2.92 7.88
C VAL A 97 15.80 -2.94 9.24
N ASP A 98 16.95 -3.62 9.35
CA ASP A 98 17.85 -3.56 10.52
C ASP A 98 18.14 -2.10 10.93
N GLY A 99 17.67 -1.73 12.13
CA GLY A 99 17.83 -0.39 12.73
C GLY A 99 16.56 0.45 12.77
N ILE A 100 15.48 0.02 12.13
CA ILE A 100 14.12 0.54 12.36
C ILE A 100 13.62 0.02 13.72
N LEU A 101 12.76 0.78 14.42
CA LEU A 101 12.19 0.33 15.70
C LEU A 101 11.46 -1.01 15.52
N ALA A 102 11.63 -1.94 16.46
CA ALA A 102 11.01 -3.26 16.37
C ALA A 102 9.46 -3.22 16.37
N GLU A 103 8.88 -2.14 16.90
CA GLU A 103 7.43 -1.84 16.86
C GLU A 103 6.94 -1.46 15.45
N ASP A 104 7.85 -0.92 14.62
CA ASP A 104 7.61 -0.52 13.23
C ASP A 104 8.12 -1.56 12.22
N GLN A 105 8.71 -2.66 12.69
CA GLN A 105 9.03 -3.84 11.89
C GLN A 105 7.92 -4.88 12.04
N GLU A 106 7.59 -5.57 10.95
CA GLU A 106 6.69 -6.72 11.04
C GLU A 106 7.40 -7.94 11.65
N PRO A 107 6.72 -8.74 12.48
CA PRO A 107 7.30 -9.93 13.09
C PRO A 107 7.85 -10.88 12.03
N SER A 108 9.00 -11.49 12.32
CA SER A 108 9.69 -12.43 11.43
C SER A 108 8.97 -13.77 11.35
N ASP A 109 7.79 -13.78 10.74
CA ASP A 109 7.02 -14.98 10.47
C ASP A 109 7.80 -15.93 9.54
N ALA A 110 7.78 -17.23 9.88
CA ALA A 110 8.62 -18.24 9.24
C ALA A 110 8.40 -18.39 7.72
N CYS A 111 7.27 -17.92 7.19
CA CYS A 111 6.92 -17.98 5.77
C CYS A 111 7.33 -16.71 4.98
N ARG A 112 7.74 -15.62 5.67
CA ARG A 112 8.11 -14.32 5.07
C ARG A 112 7.10 -13.79 4.04
N LEU A 113 5.83 -14.18 4.20
CA LEU A 113 4.74 -13.85 3.30
C LEU A 113 4.06 -12.59 3.79
N TRP A 114 4.13 -11.55 2.96
CA TRP A 114 3.56 -10.24 3.23
C TRP A 114 2.38 -9.96 2.31
N LYS A 115 1.59 -8.91 2.59
CA LYS A 115 0.55 -8.41 1.69
C LYS A 115 0.75 -6.92 1.45
N THR A 116 1.11 -6.55 0.22
CA THR A 116 1.37 -5.17 -0.23
C THR A 116 0.38 -4.83 -1.33
N LEU A 117 -0.27 -3.66 -1.28
CA LEU A 117 -1.20 -3.19 -2.32
C LEU A 117 -2.34 -4.17 -2.66
N GLY A 118 -2.67 -5.10 -1.75
CA GLY A 118 -3.66 -6.16 -1.97
C GLY A 118 -3.12 -7.50 -2.52
N ILE A 119 -1.89 -7.54 -3.02
CA ILE A 119 -1.21 -8.75 -3.56
C ILE A 119 -0.32 -9.37 -2.46
N PHE A 120 -0.11 -10.69 -2.47
CA PHE A 120 0.87 -11.31 -1.58
C PHE A 120 2.30 -11.17 -2.13
N TRP A 121 3.27 -10.91 -1.26
CA TRP A 121 4.70 -10.83 -1.61
C TRP A 121 5.48 -11.77 -0.71
N GLN A 122 6.10 -12.81 -1.29
CA GLN A 122 7.00 -13.69 -0.56
C GLN A 122 8.41 -13.13 -0.63
N ARG A 123 8.77 -12.41 0.45
CA ARG A 123 9.96 -11.56 0.53
C ARG A 123 11.27 -12.32 0.29
N GLU A 124 11.38 -13.56 0.76
CA GLU A 124 12.61 -14.35 0.68
C GLU A 124 13.09 -14.66 -0.75
N PHE A 125 12.15 -14.87 -1.68
CA PHE A 125 12.43 -15.15 -3.08
C PHE A 125 12.09 -13.97 -3.99
N ASP A 126 11.68 -12.84 -3.39
CA ASP A 126 11.18 -11.65 -4.07
C ASP A 126 10.07 -11.92 -5.10
N MET A 127 9.12 -12.80 -4.73
CA MET A 127 8.03 -13.23 -5.63
C MET A 127 6.68 -12.64 -5.25
N LEU A 128 5.98 -12.06 -6.23
CA LEU A 128 4.55 -11.76 -6.10
C LEU A 128 3.75 -13.05 -6.26
N ILE A 129 2.84 -13.29 -5.32
CA ILE A 129 1.99 -14.48 -5.25
C ILE A 129 0.53 -14.06 -5.42
N PHE A 130 -0.08 -14.62 -6.46
CA PHE A 130 -1.50 -14.54 -6.70
C PHE A 130 -2.15 -15.82 -6.21
N ARG A 131 -3.13 -15.71 -5.32
CA ARG A 131 -3.95 -16.84 -4.88
C ARG A 131 -5.24 -16.86 -5.71
N PRO A 132 -5.70 -18.03 -6.18
CA PRO A 132 -7.01 -18.12 -6.79
C PRO A 132 -8.08 -17.69 -5.78
N PRO A 133 -9.19 -17.05 -6.20
CA PRO A 133 -10.22 -16.64 -5.25
C PRO A 133 -10.78 -17.88 -4.54
N GLU A 134 -10.98 -17.76 -3.24
CA GLU A 134 -11.61 -18.83 -2.47
C GLU A 134 -13.03 -19.08 -3.01
N ARG A 135 -13.46 -20.35 -3.00
CA ARG A 135 -14.85 -20.75 -3.27
C ARG A 135 -15.36 -20.49 -4.69
N VAL A 136 -14.50 -20.32 -5.69
CA VAL A 136 -14.94 -20.25 -7.11
C VAL A 136 -15.78 -21.47 -7.50
N ALA A 137 -15.44 -22.66 -6.99
CA ALA A 137 -16.21 -23.89 -7.19
C ALA A 137 -17.58 -23.93 -6.48
N GLU A 138 -17.88 -22.98 -5.58
CA GLU A 138 -19.21 -22.82 -4.96
C GLU A 138 -20.12 -21.87 -5.77
N PHE A 139 -19.60 -21.22 -6.83
CA PHE A 139 -20.39 -20.26 -7.61
C PHE A 139 -21.23 -20.99 -8.66
N PRO A 140 -22.53 -20.66 -8.82
CA PRO A 140 -23.40 -21.37 -9.78
C PRO A 140 -22.95 -21.20 -11.23
N ASP A 141 -23.00 -22.28 -12.02
CA ASP A 141 -22.69 -22.34 -13.46
C ASP A 141 -23.64 -21.47 -14.30
N THR A 142 -23.45 -20.17 -14.21
CA THR A 142 -24.30 -19.12 -14.76
C THR A 142 -23.44 -17.92 -15.12
N LYS A 143 -23.88 -17.10 -16.08
CA LYS A 143 -23.19 -15.83 -16.42
C LYS A 143 -22.93 -14.94 -15.19
N ARG A 144 -23.84 -14.94 -14.21
CA ARG A 144 -23.67 -14.26 -12.91
C ARG A 144 -22.58 -14.88 -12.03
N GLY A 145 -22.46 -16.21 -12.00
CA GLY A 145 -21.40 -16.92 -11.28
C GLY A 145 -20.02 -16.67 -11.87
N VAL A 146 -19.89 -16.71 -13.21
CA VAL A 146 -18.64 -16.38 -13.91
C VAL A 146 -18.24 -14.91 -13.65
N LEU A 147 -19.19 -13.97 -13.71
CA LEU A 147 -18.95 -12.57 -13.33
C LEU A 147 -18.49 -12.42 -11.86
N LYS A 148 -19.07 -13.20 -10.94
CA LYS A 148 -18.66 -13.21 -9.53
C LYS A 148 -17.25 -13.79 -9.33
N ALA A 149 -16.88 -14.82 -10.09
CA ALA A 149 -15.52 -15.39 -10.10
C ALA A 149 -14.49 -14.39 -10.66
N LEU A 150 -14.82 -13.71 -11.76
CA LEU A 150 -13.96 -12.69 -12.36
C LEU A 150 -13.75 -11.51 -11.39
N ALA A 151 -14.82 -11.00 -10.78
CA ALA A 151 -14.76 -9.87 -9.86
C ALA A 151 -14.10 -10.17 -8.50
N SER A 152 -13.88 -11.45 -8.15
CA SER A 152 -13.12 -11.82 -6.95
C SER A 152 -11.62 -12.02 -7.20
N VAL A 153 -11.16 -11.95 -8.45
CA VAL A 153 -9.73 -11.89 -8.79
C VAL A 153 -9.24 -10.45 -8.63
N PHE A 154 -8.34 -10.22 -7.68
CA PHE A 154 -7.68 -8.94 -7.51
C PHE A 154 -6.33 -8.94 -8.26
N ASP A 155 -6.28 -8.22 -9.39
CA ASP A 155 -5.10 -8.13 -10.25
C ASP A 155 -4.90 -6.69 -10.79
N PRO A 156 -4.39 -5.76 -9.97
CA PRO A 156 -4.16 -4.38 -10.39
C PRO A 156 -2.99 -4.22 -11.38
N LEU A 157 -2.17 -5.26 -11.58
CA LEU A 157 -1.01 -5.25 -12.47
C LEU A 157 -1.28 -5.91 -13.84
N GLY A 158 -2.42 -6.59 -14.00
CA GLY A 158 -2.73 -7.37 -15.21
C GLY A 158 -1.93 -8.67 -15.35
N CYS A 159 -1.26 -9.15 -14.29
CA CYS A 159 -0.45 -10.36 -14.31
C CYS A 159 -1.28 -11.63 -14.57
N LEU A 160 -2.57 -11.61 -14.21
CA LEU A 160 -3.53 -12.68 -14.40
C LEU A 160 -4.41 -12.50 -15.64
N ALA A 161 -4.23 -11.42 -16.41
CA ALA A 161 -4.96 -11.15 -17.65
C ALA A 161 -5.08 -12.35 -18.62
N PRO A 162 -4.02 -13.18 -18.84
CA PRO A 162 -4.12 -14.38 -19.69
C PRO A 162 -5.10 -15.46 -19.20
N TYR A 163 -5.48 -15.42 -17.92
CA TYR A 163 -6.45 -16.31 -17.29
C TYR A 163 -7.84 -15.67 -17.21
N THR A 164 -7.93 -14.40 -16.79
CA THR A 164 -9.21 -13.67 -16.65
C THR A 164 -9.89 -13.43 -18.00
N VAL A 165 -9.14 -13.14 -19.07
CA VAL A 165 -9.69 -12.94 -20.43
C VAL A 165 -10.50 -14.14 -20.92
N ARG A 166 -10.19 -15.36 -20.46
CA ARG A 166 -10.96 -16.56 -20.80
C ARG A 166 -12.37 -16.53 -20.21
N ALA A 167 -12.50 -16.03 -18.97
CA ALA A 167 -13.79 -15.83 -18.32
C ALA A 167 -14.57 -14.67 -18.97
N GLU A 168 -13.89 -13.60 -19.37
CA GLU A 168 -14.50 -12.48 -20.11
C GLU A 168 -15.08 -12.93 -21.46
N ILE A 169 -14.35 -13.75 -22.22
CA ILE A 169 -14.83 -14.35 -23.47
C ILE A 169 -16.08 -15.21 -23.21
N ILE A 170 -16.09 -16.04 -22.16
CA ILE A 170 -17.27 -16.82 -21.77
C ILE A 170 -18.46 -15.90 -21.45
N ILE A 171 -18.24 -14.79 -20.73
CA ILE A 171 -19.28 -13.80 -20.41
C ILE A 171 -19.81 -13.11 -21.68
N GLN A 172 -18.99 -12.92 -22.71
CA GLN A 172 -19.43 -12.35 -24.00
C GLN A 172 -20.23 -13.33 -24.87
N LEU A 173 -19.97 -14.64 -24.74
CA LEU A 173 -20.63 -15.69 -25.53
C LEU A 173 -21.96 -16.20 -24.91
N LEU A 174 -22.16 -15.99 -23.60
CA LEU A 174 -23.38 -16.34 -22.84
C LEU A 174 -24.42 -15.20 -22.79
#